data_AF-A0A099SYM5-F1
#
_entry.id   AF-A0A099SYM5-F1
#
_cell.length_a   1.000
_cell.length_b   1.000
_cell.length_c   1.000
_cell.angle_alpha   90.00
_cell.angle_beta   90.00
_cell.angle_gamma   90.00
#
_symmetry.space_group_name_H-M   'P 1'
#
loop_
_entity.id
_entity.type
_entity.pdbx_description
1 polymer ?
#
loop_
_entity_poly.entity_id
_entity_poly.type
_entity_poly.pdbx_seq_one_letter_code
_entity_poly.pdbx_strand_id
1 'polypeptide(L)'
;MDALEKIFGKTAQITVLKNLIHHKGESTYLSGIAEETGLSHSSVARVIEPLLEANIVTEKRLGKQIRTFSLNLDNKLTLLILDFYGDLAKMKV
;
A
#
# COMPACT_ATOMS: atom_id res chain seq x y z
N MET A 1 1.57 16.03 -8.53
CA MET A 1 1.44 15.55 -7.14
C MET A 1 -0.03 15.52 -6.81
N ASP A 2 -0.50 14.42 -6.25
CA ASP A 2 -1.86 14.37 -5.69
C ASP A 2 -1.92 15.10 -4.34
N ALA A 3 -3.13 15.29 -3.82
CA ALA A 3 -3.36 15.99 -2.56
C ALA A 3 -2.60 15.37 -1.38
N LEU A 4 -2.45 14.04 -1.36
CA LEU A 4 -1.71 13.32 -0.32
C LEU A 4 -0.23 13.63 -0.33
N GLU A 5 0.42 13.52 -1.48
CA GLU A 5 1.84 13.87 -1.60
C GLU A 5 2.08 15.34 -1.28
N LYS A 6 1.14 16.22 -1.64
CA LYS A 6 1.22 17.65 -1.35
C LYS A 6 1.15 17.95 0.15
N ILE A 7 0.27 17.26 0.89
CA ILE A 7 0.03 17.50 2.32
C ILE A 7 1.05 16.78 3.21
N PHE A 8 1.32 15.50 2.93
CA PHE A 8 2.14 14.64 3.79
C PHE A 8 3.57 14.42 3.26
N GLY A 9 3.87 14.93 2.06
CA GLY A 9 5.13 14.71 1.37
C GLY A 9 5.20 13.36 0.65
N LYS A 10 6.15 13.26 -0.28
CA LYS A 10 6.45 12.02 -1.00
C LYS A 10 7.34 11.11 -0.16
N THR A 11 6.72 10.31 0.71
CA THR A 11 7.41 9.30 1.53
C THR A 11 7.28 7.90 0.95
N ALA A 12 8.17 6.97 1.32
CA ALA A 12 8.05 5.57 0.94
C ALA A 12 6.71 4.97 1.42
N GLN A 13 6.25 5.34 2.62
CA GLN A 13 4.96 4.92 3.18
C GLN A 13 3.79 5.32 2.27
N ILE A 14 3.71 6.62 1.91
CA ILE A 14 2.64 7.14 1.03
C ILE A 14 2.72 6.50 -0.35
N THR A 15 3.93 6.31 -0.87
CA THR A 15 4.16 5.77 -2.22
C THR A 15 3.70 4.30 -2.32
N VAL A 16 4.08 3.45 -1.35
CA VAL A 16 3.65 2.05 -1.30
C VAL A 16 2.15 1.93 -1.02
N LEU A 17 1.61 2.72 -0.08
CA LEU A 17 0.18 2.69 0.22
C LEU A 17 -0.66 3.10 -0.99
N LYS A 18 -0.24 4.14 -1.73
CA LYS A 18 -0.87 4.53 -3.01
C LYS A 18 -0.86 3.41 -4.03
N ASN A 19 0.27 2.72 -4.20
CA ASN A 19 0.39 1.60 -5.12
C ASN A 19 -0.60 0.47 -4.76
N LEU A 20 -0.66 0.09 -3.48
CA LEU A 20 -1.60 -0.92 -2.99
C LEU A 20 -3.08 -0.50 -3.16
N ILE A 21 -3.39 0.78 -2.99
CA ILE A 21 -4.75 1.32 -3.19
C ILE A 21 -5.11 1.35 -4.68
N HIS A 22 -4.17 1.67 -5.57
CA HIS A 22 -4.40 1.66 -7.01
C HIS A 22 -4.74 0.25 -7.51
N HIS A 23 -4.07 -0.76 -6.95
CA HIS A 23 -4.29 -2.18 -7.22
C HIS A 23 -5.20 -2.85 -6.19
N LYS A 24 -6.21 -2.11 -5.71
CA LYS A 24 -7.16 -2.60 -4.71
C LYS A 24 -7.82 -3.91 -5.19
N GLY A 25 -7.69 -4.96 -4.39
CA GLY A 25 -8.26 -6.28 -4.68
C GLY A 25 -7.31 -7.23 -5.41
N GLU A 26 -6.13 -6.75 -5.82
CA GLU A 26 -5.09 -7.56 -6.44
C GLU A 26 -4.03 -7.97 -5.41
N SER A 27 -3.34 -9.07 -5.69
CA SER A 27 -2.19 -9.53 -4.92
C SER A 27 -0.91 -9.32 -5.71
N THR A 28 0.13 -8.82 -5.05
CA THR A 28 1.44 -8.55 -5.67
C THR A 28 2.58 -9.08 -4.80
N TYR A 29 3.81 -9.00 -5.30
CA TYR A 29 5.03 -9.34 -4.58
C TYR A 29 5.77 -8.08 -4.12
N LEU A 30 6.69 -8.19 -3.17
CA LEU A 30 7.55 -7.06 -2.78
C LEU A 30 8.33 -6.49 -3.98
N SER A 31 8.80 -7.37 -4.88
CA SER A 31 9.49 -6.96 -6.11
C SER A 31 8.58 -6.21 -7.08
N GLY A 32 7.32 -6.62 -7.22
CA GLY A 32 6.34 -5.92 -8.08
C GLY A 32 6.06 -4.51 -7.56
N ILE A 33 5.82 -4.37 -6.26
CA ILE A 33 5.66 -3.05 -5.63
C ILE A 33 6.93 -2.21 -5.82
N ALA A 34 8.11 -2.79 -5.62
CA ALA A 34 9.39 -2.08 -5.77
C ALA A 34 9.60 -1.56 -7.20
N GLU A 35 9.31 -2.38 -8.20
CA GLU A 35 9.38 -2.02 -9.62
C GLU A 35 8.44 -0.86 -9.96
N GLU A 36 7.16 -0.96 -9.59
CA GLU A 36 6.17 0.05 -9.92
C GLU A 36 6.35 1.37 -9.15
N THR A 37 6.85 1.31 -7.92
CA THR A 37 7.08 2.50 -7.08
C THR A 37 8.46 3.13 -7.30
N GLY A 38 9.38 2.44 -7.98
CA GLY A 38 10.78 2.83 -8.12
C GLY A 38 11.56 2.80 -6.80
N LEU A 39 11.04 2.15 -5.77
CA LEU A 39 11.69 2.02 -4.46
C LEU A 39 12.59 0.78 -4.42
N SER A 40 13.59 0.77 -3.54
CA SER A 40 14.35 -0.45 -3.29
C SER A 40 13.46 -1.52 -2.63
N HIS A 41 13.73 -2.79 -2.93
CA HIS A 41 13.06 -3.92 -2.27
C HIS A 41 13.12 -3.82 -0.73
N SER A 42 14.27 -3.39 -0.18
CA SER A 42 14.44 -3.19 1.27
C SER A 42 13.60 -2.03 1.84
N SER A 43 13.30 -1.01 1.04
CA SER A 43 12.43 0.08 1.47
C SER A 43 10.97 -0.36 1.46
N VAL A 44 10.54 -1.09 0.42
CA VAL A 44 9.20 -1.68 0.38
C VAL A 44 9.00 -2.65 1.54
N ALA A 45 9.95 -3.55 1.81
CA ALA A 45 9.85 -4.51 2.91
C ALA A 45 9.62 -3.80 4.27
N ARG A 46 10.40 -2.74 4.56
CA ARG A 46 10.26 -1.94 5.78
C ARG A 46 8.92 -1.22 5.90
N VAL A 47 8.28 -0.88 4.78
CA VAL A 47 6.95 -0.25 4.77
C VAL A 47 5.84 -1.29 4.94
N ILE A 48 6.00 -2.46 4.34
CA ILE A 48 5.00 -3.54 4.39
C ILE A 48 4.89 -4.12 5.81
N GLU A 49 5.99 -4.26 6.54
CA GLU A 49 6.01 -4.84 7.89
C GLU A 49 5.04 -4.17 8.88
N PRO A 50 5.09 -2.84 9.13
CA PRO A 50 4.11 -2.20 10.02
C PRO A 50 2.67 -2.23 9.47
N LEU A 51 2.48 -2.31 8.14
CA LEU A 51 1.14 -2.45 7.56
C LEU A 51 0.54 -3.86 7.79
N LEU A 52 1.39 -4.89 7.84
CA LEU A 52 1.00 -6.24 8.25
C LEU A 52 0.66 -6.28 9.74
N GLU A 53 1.49 -5.68 10.58
CA GLU A 53 1.25 -5.59 12.04
C GLU A 53 -0.07 -4.88 12.36
N ALA A 54 -0.38 -3.80 11.64
CA ALA A 54 -1.64 -3.08 11.75
C ALA A 54 -2.83 -3.78 11.05
N ASN A 55 -2.59 -4.92 10.41
CA ASN A 55 -3.57 -5.71 9.66
C ASN A 55 -4.25 -4.92 8.52
N ILE A 56 -3.56 -3.90 7.99
CA ILE A 56 -3.97 -3.11 6.80
C ILE A 56 -3.66 -3.89 5.52
N VAL A 57 -2.54 -4.61 5.52
CA VAL A 57 -2.12 -5.51 4.45
C VAL A 57 -2.25 -6.95 4.95
N THR A 58 -2.60 -7.87 4.07
CA THR A 58 -2.51 -9.31 4.31
C THR A 58 -1.36 -9.92 3.53
N GLU A 59 -0.78 -10.96 4.11
CA GLU A 59 0.20 -11.81 3.44
C GLU A 59 -0.43 -13.18 3.14
N LYS A 60 -0.18 -13.72 1.94
CA LYS A 60 -0.45 -15.11 1.59
C LYS A 60 0.80 -15.78 1.04
N ARG A 61 0.92 -17.10 1.25
CA ARG A 61 1.98 -17.90 0.64
C ARG A 61 1.48 -18.57 -0.63
N LEU A 62 2.21 -18.39 -1.72
CA LEU A 62 2.03 -19.12 -2.97
C LEU A 62 3.10 -20.22 -3.04
N GLY A 63 2.70 -21.46 -2.73
CA GLY A 63 3.65 -22.57 -2.58
C GLY A 63 4.54 -22.41 -1.34
N LYS A 64 5.80 -22.83 -1.43
CA LYS A 64 6.70 -22.96 -0.25
C LYS A 64 7.44 -21.68 0.14
N GLN A 65 7.72 -20.79 -0.81
CA GLN A 65 8.66 -19.67 -0.59
C GLN A 65 8.11 -18.32 -1.03
N ILE A 66 7.10 -18.28 -1.88
CA ILE A 66 6.63 -17.03 -2.48
C ILE A 66 5.59 -16.42 -1.56
N ARG A 67 5.77 -15.14 -1.21
CA ARG A 67 4.85 -14.34 -0.40
C ARG A 67 4.17 -13.32 -1.30
N THR A 68 2.85 -13.25 -1.26
CA THR A 68 2.05 -12.21 -1.90
C THR A 68 1.42 -11.30 -0.86
N PHE A 69 1.20 -10.05 -1.22
CA PHE A 69 0.69 -8.98 -0.37
C PHE A 69 -0.48 -8.31 -1.06
N SER A 70 -1.53 -7.99 -0.29
CA SER A 70 -2.73 -7.29 -0.79
C SER A 70 -3.38 -6.51 0.35
N LEU A 71 -4.16 -5.47 0.04
CA LEU A 71 -4.95 -4.78 1.06
C LEU A 71 -5.92 -5.74 1.75
N ASN A 72 -6.04 -5.62 3.08
CA ASN A 72 -7.03 -6.34 3.86
C ASN A 72 -8.39 -5.65 3.78
N LEU A 73 -9.20 -6.02 2.79
CA LEU A 73 -10.51 -5.40 2.56
C LEU A 73 -11.58 -5.76 3.61
N ASP A 74 -11.29 -6.73 4.49
CA ASP A 74 -12.16 -7.10 5.60
C ASP A 74 -11.86 -6.28 6.87
N ASN A 75 -10.78 -5.48 6.87
CA ASN A 75 -10.36 -4.68 8.01
C ASN A 75 -10.93 -3.25 7.94
N LYS A 76 -11.60 -2.83 9.02
CA LYS A 76 -12.22 -1.49 9.13
C LYS A 76 -11.22 -0.33 8.97
N LEU A 77 -9.98 -0.49 9.46
CA LEU A 77 -8.93 0.52 9.30
C LEU A 77 -8.51 0.66 7.84
N THR A 78 -8.39 -0.45 7.11
CA THR A 78 -8.14 -0.43 5.66
C THR A 78 -9.25 0.29 4.91
N LEU A 79 -10.51 -0.02 5.24
CA LEU A 79 -11.67 0.64 4.62
C LEU A 79 -11.68 2.15 4.91
N LEU A 80 -11.40 2.55 6.16
CA LEU A 80 -11.29 3.97 6.53
C LEU A 80 -10.17 4.68 5.75
N ILE A 81 -9.02 4.04 5.57
CA ILE A 81 -7.92 4.57 4.76
C ILE A 81 -8.35 4.76 3.31
N LEU A 82 -9.05 3.77 2.74
CA LEU A 82 -9.56 3.83 1.37
C LEU A 82 -10.57 4.97 1.17
N ASP A 83 -11.50 5.12 2.11
CA ASP A 83 -12.49 6.19 2.08
C ASP A 83 -11.82 7.56 2.20
N PHE A 84 -10.90 7.72 3.16
CA PHE A 84 -10.10 8.93 3.33
C PHE A 84 -9.32 9.29 2.06
N TYR A 85 -8.61 8.31 1.48
CA TYR A 85 -7.86 8.49 0.22
C TYR A 85 -8.78 8.89 -0.92
N GLY A 86 -9.92 8.22 -1.08
CA GLY A 86 -10.89 8.45 -2.13
C GLY A 86 -11.54 9.83 -2.04
N ASP A 87 -11.87 10.28 -0.83
CA ASP A 87 -12.44 11.60 -0.62
C ASP A 87 -11.41 12.71 -0.80
N LEU A 88 -10.19 12.51 -0.29
CA LEU A 88 -9.11 13.47 -0.46
C LEU A 88 -8.72 13.64 -1.94
N ALA A 89 -8.77 12.57 -2.74
CA ALA A 89 -8.52 12.63 -4.19
C ALA A 89 -9.57 13.46 -4.97
N LYS A 90 -10.77 13.65 -4.42
CA LYS A 90 -11.83 14.50 -5.02
C LYS A 90 -11.66 15.98 -4.66
N MET A 91 -10.84 16.30 -3.66
CA MET A 91 -10.64 17.67 -3.22
C MET A 91 -9.69 18.42 -4.16
N LYS A 92 -10.01 19.69 -4.44
CA LYS A 92 -9.10 20.60 -5.13
C LYS A 92 -8.15 21.22 -4.10
N VAL A 93 -6.97 20.63 -3.93
CA VAL A 93 -5.95 21.07 -2.96
C VAL A 93 -4.72 21.65 -3.64
#